data_AF-A0A923I8Y9-F1
#
_entry.id   AF-A0A923I8Y9-F1
#
_cell.length_a   1.000
_cell.length_b   1.000
_cell.length_c   1.000
_cell.angle_alpha   90.00
_cell.angle_beta   90.00
_cell.angle_gamma   90.00
#
_symmetry.space_group_name_H-M   'P 1'
#
loop_
_entity.id
_entity.type
_entity.pdbx_description
1 polymer ?
#
loop_
_entity_poly.entity_id
_entity_poly.type
_entity_poly.pdbx_seq_one_letter_code
_entity_poly.pdbx_strand_id
1 'polypeptide(L)'
;ELKISLLDVPPGLLARYGAVSEQAARAMAEGAVAGLGADAAVAVTGIAGPDGATPERPLGLVWFGLAGPWGSIGEERTFPGDRERVRLRATATALDLLRRRLGSL
;
A
#
# COMPACT_ATOMS: atom_id res chain seq x y z
N GLU A 1 3.81 3.52 -13.77
CA GLU A 1 3.25 4.70 -14.46
C GLU A 1 2.17 5.39 -13.63
N LEU A 2 0.98 4.81 -13.42
CA LEU A 2 -0.09 5.48 -12.65
C LEU A 2 0.30 5.92 -11.23
N LYS A 3 1.16 5.15 -10.55
CA LYS A 3 1.72 5.53 -9.24
C LYS A 3 2.47 6.88 -9.29
N ILE A 4 3.16 7.16 -10.40
CA ILE A 4 3.90 8.41 -10.60
C ILE A 4 2.91 9.51 -11.02
N SER A 5 2.10 9.27 -12.04
CA SER A 5 1.29 10.33 -12.64
C SER A 5 0.09 10.78 -11.79
N LEU A 6 -0.46 9.89 -10.95
CA LEU A 6 -1.64 10.20 -10.12
C LEU A 6 -1.32 10.43 -8.65
N LEU A 7 -0.26 9.79 -8.15
CA LEU A 7 0.09 9.79 -6.72
C LEU A 7 1.50 10.35 -6.47
N ASP A 8 2.09 11.00 -7.47
CA ASP A 8 3.41 11.65 -7.41
C ASP A 8 4.52 10.79 -6.77
N VAL A 9 4.43 9.46 -6.91
CA VAL A 9 5.43 8.56 -6.35
C VAL A 9 6.76 8.77 -7.10
N PRO A 10 7.87 9.09 -6.41
CA PRO A 10 9.13 9.35 -7.08
C PRO A 10 9.59 8.15 -7.94
N PRO A 11 9.92 8.34 -9.23
CA PRO A 11 10.35 7.23 -10.09
C PRO A 11 11.58 6.50 -9.54
N GLY A 12 12.53 7.23 -8.95
CA GLY A 12 13.73 6.66 -8.33
C GLY A 12 13.45 5.74 -7.15
N LEU A 13 12.36 5.99 -6.42
CA LEU A 13 11.90 5.14 -5.33
C LEU A 13 11.39 3.79 -5.89
N LEU A 14 10.59 3.83 -6.96
CA LEU A 14 10.12 2.61 -7.62
C LEU A 14 11.26 1.81 -8.25
N ALA A 15 12.26 2.49 -8.81
CA ALA A 15 13.44 1.83 -9.37
C ALA A 15 14.28 1.12 -8.28
N ARG A 16 14.42 1.74 -7.11
CA ARG A 16 15.25 1.22 -6.01
C ARG A 16 14.56 0.12 -5.20
N TYR A 17 13.30 0.31 -4.84
CA TYR A 17 12.59 -0.57 -3.90
C TYR A 17 11.54 -1.46 -4.59
N GLY A 18 11.19 -1.16 -5.84
CA GLY A 18 10.10 -1.82 -6.55
C GLY A 18 8.73 -1.30 -6.11
N ALA A 19 7.72 -1.62 -6.93
CA ALA A 19 6.35 -1.18 -6.70
C ALA A 19 5.64 -1.87 -5.53
N VAL A 20 6.15 -3.01 -5.06
CA VAL A 20 5.65 -3.76 -3.90
C VAL A 20 6.67 -3.66 -2.78
N SER A 21 6.60 -2.55 -2.04
CA SER A 21 7.52 -2.19 -0.97
C SER A 21 6.85 -1.22 0.01
N GLU A 22 7.40 -1.09 1.22
CA GLU A 22 6.96 -0.09 2.20
C GLU A 22 7.02 1.32 1.61
N GLN A 23 8.13 1.66 0.97
CA GLN A 23 8.40 2.98 0.43
C GLN A 23 7.36 3.34 -0.64
N ALA A 24 7.03 2.40 -1.53
CA ALA A 24 6.04 2.65 -2.57
C ALA A 24 4.65 2.83 -1.95
N ALA A 25 4.28 2.01 -0.96
CA ALA A 25 2.99 2.10 -0.30
C ALA A 25 2.82 3.44 0.45
N ARG A 26 3.85 3.88 1.18
CA ARG A 26 3.85 5.16 1.89
C ARG A 26 3.76 6.35 0.94
N ALA A 27 4.61 6.38 -0.09
CA ALA A 27 4.58 7.45 -1.08
C ALA A 27 3.22 7.53 -1.80
N MET A 28 2.60 6.39 -2.09
CA MET A 28 1.24 6.37 -2.65
C MET A 28 0.20 6.99 -1.71
N ALA A 29 0.28 6.73 -0.41
CA ALA A 29 -0.66 7.29 0.57
C ALA A 29 -0.44 8.80 0.77
N GLU A 30 0.82 9.23 0.87
CA GLU A 30 1.21 10.65 0.95
C GLU A 30 0.74 11.41 -0.29
N GLY A 31 0.99 10.85 -1.48
CA GLY A 31 0.54 11.42 -2.74
C GLY A 31 -0.98 11.49 -2.88
N ALA A 32 -1.71 10.52 -2.32
CA ALA A 32 -3.17 10.59 -2.29
C ALA A 32 -3.68 11.73 -1.39
N VAL A 33 -3.08 11.92 -0.20
CA VAL A 33 -3.41 13.05 0.69
C VAL A 33 -3.13 14.39 -0.02
N ALA A 34 -1.92 14.55 -0.55
CA ALA A 34 -1.50 15.79 -1.19
C ALA A 34 -2.27 16.10 -2.49
N GLY A 35 -2.42 15.09 -3.35
CA GLY A 35 -3.03 15.25 -4.68
C GLY A 35 -4.55 15.33 -4.69
N LEU A 36 -5.22 14.79 -3.66
CA LEU A 36 -6.68 14.78 -3.56
C LEU A 36 -7.23 15.71 -2.46
N GLY A 37 -6.37 16.32 -1.64
CA GLY A 37 -6.77 17.15 -0.52
C GLY A 37 -7.53 16.38 0.57
N ALA A 38 -7.27 15.08 0.71
CA ALA A 38 -7.90 14.23 1.71
C ALA A 38 -7.20 14.38 3.07
N ASP A 39 -7.95 14.30 4.18
CA ASP A 39 -7.37 14.37 5.52
C ASP A 39 -6.48 13.16 5.84
N ALA A 40 -6.86 11.99 5.32
CA ALA A 40 -6.11 10.75 5.47
C ALA A 40 -6.31 9.84 4.26
N ALA A 41 -5.33 8.98 4.01
CA ALA A 41 -5.39 7.98 2.94
C ALA A 41 -4.80 6.63 3.39
N VAL A 42 -5.29 5.56 2.77
CA VAL A 42 -4.68 4.24 2.78
C VAL A 42 -4.39 3.79 1.36
N ALA A 43 -3.17 3.32 1.11
CA ALA A 43 -2.71 2.80 -0.16
C ALA A 43 -2.33 1.33 -0.04
N VAL A 44 -2.57 0.54 -1.10
CA VAL A 44 -2.30 -0.90 -1.12
C VAL A 44 -1.48 -1.24 -2.35
N THR A 45 -0.39 -2.00 -2.15
CA THR A 45 0.40 -2.58 -3.25
C THR A 45 0.90 -3.96 -2.87
N GLY A 46 0.76 -4.95 -3.75
CA GLY A 46 1.01 -6.34 -3.39
C GLY A 46 0.99 -7.31 -4.57
N ILE A 47 1.38 -8.55 -4.30
CA ILE A 47 1.42 -9.67 -5.24
C ILE A 47 0.27 -10.62 -4.91
N ALA A 48 -0.90 -10.39 -5.51
CA ALA A 48 -2.06 -11.26 -5.30
C ALA A 48 -1.94 -12.62 -6.00
N GLY A 49 -1.02 -12.77 -6.96
CA GLY A 49 -0.86 -13.98 -7.77
C GLY A 49 -1.79 -14.06 -8.98
N PRO A 50 -1.75 -15.17 -9.75
CA PRO A 50 -0.90 -16.35 -9.48
C PRO A 50 0.59 -16.13 -9.78
N ASP A 51 0.93 -15.10 -10.54
CA ASP A 51 2.31 -14.80 -10.95
C ASP A 51 2.92 -13.63 -10.17
N GLY A 52 4.21 -13.39 -10.41
CA GLY A 52 4.93 -12.20 -9.92
C GLY A 52 5.64 -12.37 -8.58
N ALA A 53 5.60 -13.57 -8.00
CA ALA A 53 6.40 -13.89 -6.82
C ALA A 53 7.89 -14.01 -7.15
N THR A 54 8.72 -13.63 -6.19
CA THR A 54 10.15 -13.98 -6.12
C THR A 54 10.44 -14.61 -4.76
N PRO A 55 11.61 -15.24 -4.55
CA PRO A 55 11.97 -15.78 -3.24
C PRO A 55 11.86 -14.76 -2.10
N GLU A 56 12.15 -13.50 -2.39
CA GLU A 56 12.10 -12.38 -1.43
C GLU A 56 10.71 -11.72 -1.34
N ARG A 57 9.81 -12.00 -2.29
CA ARG A 57 8.47 -11.39 -2.38
C ARG A 57 7.44 -12.45 -2.77
N PRO A 58 6.92 -13.22 -1.79
CA PRO A 58 6.04 -14.34 -2.07
C PRO A 58 4.65 -13.90 -2.56
N LEU A 59 3.90 -14.86 -3.11
CA LEU A 59 2.47 -14.67 -3.35
C LEU A 59 1.75 -14.35 -2.03
N GLY A 60 0.79 -13.43 -2.09
CA GLY A 60 0.06 -12.97 -0.93
C GLY A 60 0.72 -11.80 -0.19
N LEU A 61 1.96 -11.42 -0.54
CA LEU A 61 2.64 -10.25 0.03
C LEU A 61 1.90 -8.97 -0.33
N VAL A 62 1.52 -8.18 0.67
CA VAL A 62 0.85 -6.89 0.52
C VAL A 62 1.44 -5.87 1.49
N TRP A 63 1.76 -4.70 0.95
CA TRP A 63 2.14 -3.51 1.69
C TRP A 63 0.98 -2.51 1.74
N PHE A 64 0.79 -1.94 2.91
CA PHE A 64 -0.20 -0.90 3.22
C PHE A 64 0.53 0.37 3.58
N GLY A 65 0.25 1.48 2.91
CA GLY A 65 0.70 2.80 3.31
C GLY A 65 -0.46 3.55 3.95
N LEU A 66 -0.23 4.22 5.07
CA LEU A 66 -1.20 5.14 5.66
C LEU A 66 -0.58 6.52 5.78
N ALA A 67 -1.34 7.56 5.46
CA ALA A 67 -0.94 8.95 5.63
C ALA A 67 -2.11 9.73 6.23
N GLY A 68 -1.81 10.70 7.10
CA GLY A 68 -2.80 11.57 7.74
C GLY A 68 -2.13 12.55 8.72
N PRO A 69 -2.89 13.18 9.63
CA PRO A 69 -2.36 14.17 10.59
C PRO A 69 -1.28 13.61 11.53
N TRP A 70 -1.23 12.28 11.69
CA TRP A 70 -0.24 11.54 12.47
C TRP A 70 1.04 11.20 11.68
N GLY A 71 1.22 11.75 10.48
CA GLY A 71 2.32 11.41 9.58
C GLY A 71 2.03 10.18 8.72
N SER A 72 3.08 9.53 8.22
CA SER A 72 2.98 8.37 7.33
C SER A 72 3.67 7.12 7.88
N ILE A 73 3.06 5.96 7.63
CA ILE A 73 3.59 4.66 8.03
C ILE A 73 3.35 3.61 6.95
N GLY A 74 4.16 2.56 6.96
CA GLY A 74 3.95 1.38 6.13
C GLY A 74 3.78 0.13 6.99
N GLU A 75 2.90 -0.77 6.57
CA GLU A 75 2.70 -2.08 7.21
C GLU A 75 2.69 -3.20 6.17
N GLU A 76 3.29 -4.34 6.50
CA GLU A 76 3.33 -5.54 5.67
C GLU A 76 2.36 -6.60 6.19
N ARG A 77 1.69 -7.32 5.30
CA ARG A 77 1.04 -8.60 5.61
C ARG A 77 1.25 -9.58 4.46
N THR A 78 1.28 -10.88 4.79
CA THR A 78 1.20 -11.96 3.80
C THR A 78 -0.09 -12.74 4.01
N PHE A 79 -0.89 -12.86 2.95
CA PHE A 79 -2.18 -13.55 3.01
C PHE A 79 -2.16 -14.88 2.25
N PRO A 80 -2.63 -15.98 2.85
CA PRO A 80 -2.81 -17.22 2.13
C PRO A 80 -4.06 -17.19 1.24
N GLY A 81 -4.01 -17.93 0.13
CA GLY A 81 -5.14 -18.15 -0.76
C GLY A 81 -4.87 -17.72 -2.19
N ASP A 82 -5.89 -17.87 -3.04
CA ASP A 82 -5.88 -17.39 -4.41
C ASP A 82 -5.95 -15.86 -4.50
N ARG A 83 -5.82 -15.35 -5.73
CA ARG A 83 -5.85 -13.92 -6.04
C ARG A 83 -7.07 -13.19 -5.50
N GLU A 84 -8.24 -13.84 -5.51
CA GLU A 84 -9.48 -13.23 -5.02
C GLU A 84 -9.44 -13.09 -3.50
N ARG A 85 -9.08 -14.17 -2.79
CA ARG A 85 -8.96 -14.18 -1.32
C ARG A 85 -7.92 -13.19 -0.83
N VAL A 86 -6.76 -13.09 -1.50
CA VAL A 86 -5.72 -12.11 -1.15
C VAL A 86 -6.27 -10.69 -1.27
N ARG A 87 -6.93 -10.36 -2.38
CA ARG A 87 -7.52 -9.02 -2.58
C ARG A 87 -8.59 -8.69 -1.55
N LEU A 88 -9.48 -9.63 -1.24
CA LEU A 88 -10.53 -9.43 -0.25
C LEU A 88 -9.95 -9.15 1.15
N ARG A 89 -8.98 -9.97 1.58
CA ARG A 89 -8.31 -9.81 2.88
C ARG A 89 -7.52 -8.50 2.95
N ALA A 90 -6.84 -8.15 1.86
CA ALA A 90 -6.10 -6.90 1.77
C ALA A 90 -7.02 -5.69 1.89
N THR A 91 -8.15 -5.66 1.17
CA THR A 91 -9.13 -4.56 1.27
C THR A 91 -9.69 -4.43 2.68
N ALA A 92 -10.11 -5.54 3.30
CA ALA A 92 -10.63 -5.52 4.67
C ALA A 92 -9.59 -5.02 5.67
N THR A 93 -8.33 -5.45 5.50
CA THR A 93 -7.21 -5.02 6.36
C THR A 93 -6.90 -3.53 6.18
N ALA A 94 -6.88 -3.02 4.95
CA ALA A 94 -6.65 -1.61 4.67
C ALA A 94 -7.68 -0.71 5.39
N LEU A 95 -8.96 -1.09 5.32
CA LEU A 95 -10.04 -0.37 6.00
C LEU A 95 -9.92 -0.46 7.52
N ASP A 96 -9.57 -1.63 8.08
CA ASP A 96 -9.38 -1.78 9.52
C ASP A 96 -8.18 -0.97 10.04
N LEU A 97 -7.06 -0.96 9.31
CA LEU A 97 -5.88 -0.17 9.66
C LEU A 97 -6.22 1.33 9.68
N LEU A 98 -6.89 1.82 8.64
CA LEU A 98 -7.29 3.23 8.57
C LEU A 98 -8.27 3.59 9.70
N ARG A 99 -9.28 2.74 9.96
CA ARG A 99 -10.24 2.92 11.05
C ARG A 99 -9.54 3.03 12.41
N ARG A 100 -8.56 2.16 12.69
CA ARG A 100 -7.80 2.19 13.95
C ARG A 100 -7.00 3.47 14.12
N ARG A 101 -6.40 3.99 13.03
CA ARG A 101 -5.64 5.25 13.06
C ARG A 101 -6.54 6.46 13.30
N LEU A 102 -7.70 6.50 12.62
CA LEU A 102 -8.69 7.56 12.82
C LEU A 102 -9.30 7.53 14.22
N GLY A 103 -9.59 6.35 14.77
CA GLY A 103 -10.13 6.19 16.12
C GLY A 103 -9.10 6.37 17.26
N SER A 104 -7.84 6.62 16.92
CA SER A 104 -6.78 6.95 17.87
C SER A 104 -6.43 8.44 17.92
N LEU A 105 -7.18 9.28 17.18
CA LEU A 105 -7.23 10.73 17.36
C LEU A 105 -7.99 11.09 18.65
#